data_AF-A0AAJ1UBB5-F1
#
_entry.id   AF-A0AAJ1UBB5-F1
#
_cell.length_a   1.000
_cell.length_b   1.000
_cell.length_c   1.000
_cell.angle_alpha   90.00
_cell.angle_beta   90.00
_cell.angle_gamma   90.00
#
_symmetry.space_group_name_H-M   'P 1'
#
loop_
_entity.id
_entity.type
_entity.pdbx_description
1 polymer ?
#
loop_
_entity_poly.entity_id
_entity_poly.type
_entity_poly.pdbx_seq_one_letter_code
_entity_poly.pdbx_strand_id
1 'polypeptide(L)'
;MRHKMIPCLALLLLTACHPETAMNQERAAAEADVAQGGRGLAKLNPSPRKAYELVLRLKDAPGDFAVVEAVAQYDVTNEDQCGHIEPATGTAARITSQEPVELRKVADGEYRGTVYIDRMLDEDYYGRGVCKWEFTGAGAMLKATGAEGETRFLSFIEAAPFVKGETETRHYPRSDYPRVNEIPDYGASGQEDPTKFRPELQNALFSASLEANEVRQ
;
A
#
# COMPACT_ATOMS: atom_id res chain seq x y z
N MET A 1 -42.66 -68.29 5.35
CA MET A 1 -41.55 -67.92 6.27
C MET A 1 -40.63 -66.92 5.57
N ARG A 2 -40.47 -65.74 6.19
CA ARG A 2 -39.37 -64.75 6.06
C ARG A 2 -39.02 -64.17 4.68
N HIS A 3 -39.59 -62.98 4.40
CA HIS A 3 -38.92 -61.92 3.65
C HIS A 3 -37.69 -61.42 4.42
N LYS A 4 -36.53 -61.34 3.76
CA LYS A 4 -35.35 -60.61 4.25
C LYS A 4 -35.39 -59.20 3.64
N MET A 5 -35.79 -58.21 4.44
CA MET A 5 -35.55 -56.81 4.11
C MET A 5 -34.11 -56.45 4.50
N ILE A 6 -33.36 -55.89 3.57
CA ILE A 6 -32.04 -55.28 3.79
C ILE A 6 -32.31 -53.82 4.21
N PRO A 7 -31.88 -53.37 5.40
CA PRO A 7 -32.02 -51.96 5.75
C PRO A 7 -30.86 -51.19 5.10
N CYS A 8 -31.22 -50.15 4.35
CA CYS A 8 -30.32 -49.15 3.81
C CYS A 8 -29.76 -48.33 4.99
N LEU A 9 -28.46 -48.47 5.27
CA LEU A 9 -27.77 -47.66 6.26
C LEU A 9 -27.51 -46.27 5.64
N ALA A 10 -28.40 -45.31 5.92
CA ALA A 10 -28.13 -43.91 5.63
C ALA A 10 -27.07 -43.40 6.63
N LEU A 11 -25.82 -43.25 6.16
CA LEU A 11 -24.81 -42.47 6.88
C LEU A 11 -25.22 -41.00 6.84
N LEU A 12 -25.77 -40.50 7.93
CA LEU A 12 -25.85 -39.07 8.21
C LEU A 12 -24.44 -38.58 8.57
N LEU A 13 -23.74 -38.02 7.60
CA LEU A 13 -22.55 -37.20 7.83
C LEU A 13 -22.99 -35.92 8.55
N LEU A 14 -22.79 -35.86 9.86
CA LEU A 14 -22.89 -34.63 10.63
C LEU A 14 -21.70 -33.74 10.24
N THR A 15 -21.87 -32.86 9.25
CA THR A 15 -20.99 -31.70 9.09
C THR A 15 -21.30 -30.73 10.22
N ALA A 16 -20.62 -30.90 11.35
CA ALA A 16 -20.67 -29.90 12.41
C ALA A 16 -19.98 -28.63 11.89
N CYS A 17 -20.75 -27.55 11.73
CA CYS A 17 -20.22 -26.21 11.53
C CYS A 17 -19.46 -25.82 12.82
N HIS A 18 -18.14 -26.01 12.82
CA HIS A 18 -17.29 -25.66 13.95
C HIS A 18 -16.78 -24.22 13.80
N PRO A 19 -17.25 -23.26 14.61
CA PRO A 19 -16.79 -21.87 14.57
C PRO A 19 -15.28 -21.73 14.88
N GLU A 20 -14.71 -22.67 15.64
CA GLU A 20 -13.27 -22.73 15.90
C GLU A 20 -12.45 -22.97 14.63
N THR A 21 -12.95 -23.80 13.71
CA THR A 21 -12.26 -24.05 12.43
C THR A 21 -12.27 -22.81 11.54
N ALA A 22 -13.39 -22.07 11.53
CA ALA A 22 -13.52 -20.83 10.77
C ALA A 22 -12.57 -19.73 11.31
N MET A 23 -12.51 -19.54 12.63
CA MET A 23 -11.61 -18.57 13.26
C MET A 23 -10.12 -18.90 13.01
N ASN A 24 -9.75 -20.18 13.02
CA ASN A 24 -8.38 -20.61 12.71
C ASN A 24 -8.03 -20.38 11.22
N GLN A 25 -8.99 -20.54 10.30
CA GLN A 25 -8.78 -20.23 8.88
C GLN A 25 -8.62 -18.73 8.63
N GLU A 26 -9.42 -17.89 9.28
CA GLU A 26 -9.32 -16.43 9.18
C GLU A 26 -7.97 -15.92 9.67
N ARG A 27 -7.48 -16.45 10.81
CA ARG A 27 -6.17 -16.07 11.33
C ARG A 27 -5.04 -16.49 10.40
N ALA A 28 -5.08 -17.71 9.86
CA ALA A 28 -4.07 -18.17 8.90
C ALA A 28 -4.05 -17.34 7.61
N ALA A 29 -5.23 -16.92 7.12
CA ALA A 29 -5.33 -16.03 5.98
C ALA A 29 -4.74 -14.65 6.26
N ALA A 30 -4.99 -14.09 7.45
CA ALA A 30 -4.42 -12.83 7.87
C ALA A 30 -2.89 -12.89 8.07
N GLU A 31 -2.37 -13.99 8.62
CA GLU A 31 -0.93 -14.22 8.73
C GLU A 31 -0.27 -14.27 7.34
N ALA A 32 -0.90 -14.95 6.38
CA ALA A 32 -0.44 -14.97 4.99
C ALA A 32 -0.52 -13.60 4.30
N ASP A 33 -1.54 -12.79 4.60
CA ASP A 33 -1.67 -11.42 4.12
C ASP A 33 -0.53 -10.53 4.65
N VAL A 34 -0.26 -10.59 5.96
CA VAL A 34 0.88 -9.86 6.57
C VAL A 34 2.21 -10.28 5.96
N ALA A 35 2.42 -11.58 5.73
CA ALA A 35 3.64 -12.08 5.07
C ALA A 35 3.82 -11.54 3.64
N GLN A 36 2.74 -11.11 2.98
CA GLN A 36 2.75 -10.49 1.66
C GLN A 36 2.77 -8.95 1.71
N GLY A 37 2.93 -8.36 2.89
CA GLY A 37 2.93 -6.90 3.10
C GLY A 37 1.53 -6.30 3.22
N GLY A 38 0.51 -7.13 3.46
CA GLY A 38 -0.84 -6.70 3.81
C GLY A 38 -1.00 -6.40 5.30
N ARG A 39 -2.22 -6.02 5.68
CA ARG A 39 -2.55 -5.53 7.02
C ARG A 39 -3.09 -6.62 7.97
N GLY A 40 -3.28 -7.85 7.48
CA GLY A 40 -3.83 -8.97 8.22
C GLY A 40 -5.24 -8.68 8.74
N LEU A 41 -5.44 -8.91 10.04
CA LEU A 41 -6.71 -8.65 10.72
C LEU A 41 -7.01 -7.16 10.96
N ALA A 42 -6.10 -6.26 10.57
CA ALA A 42 -6.25 -4.85 10.85
C ALA A 42 -7.46 -4.22 10.13
N LYS A 43 -8.15 -3.34 10.85
CA LYS A 43 -9.36 -2.67 10.37
C LYS A 43 -9.08 -1.20 10.07
N LEU A 44 -9.92 -0.65 9.20
CA LEU A 44 -9.94 0.78 8.93
C LEU A 44 -10.79 1.50 9.97
N ASN A 45 -10.37 2.71 10.33
CA ASN A 45 -11.16 3.65 11.11
C ASN A 45 -12.45 3.97 10.33
N PRO A 46 -13.65 3.69 10.89
CA PRO A 46 -14.92 3.92 10.18
C PRO A 46 -15.28 5.41 10.06
N SER A 47 -14.56 6.30 10.74
CA SER A 47 -14.82 7.74 10.75
C SER A 47 -13.53 8.53 10.93
N PRO A 48 -12.60 8.49 9.96
CA PRO A 48 -11.35 9.23 10.05
C PRO A 48 -11.63 10.74 10.01
N ARG A 49 -10.80 11.52 10.70
CA ARG A 49 -10.99 12.96 10.92
C ARG A 49 -9.79 13.80 10.52
N LYS A 50 -8.58 13.23 10.46
CA LYS A 50 -7.35 13.98 10.18
C LYS A 50 -7.02 13.97 8.70
N ALA A 51 -7.70 14.81 7.93
CA ALA A 51 -7.59 14.88 6.49
C ALA A 51 -6.47 15.82 6.00
N TYR A 52 -5.74 15.39 4.99
CA TYR A 52 -4.74 16.15 4.26
C TYR A 52 -5.02 16.05 2.76
N GLU A 53 -4.90 17.15 2.02
CA GLU A 53 -4.91 17.13 0.56
C GLU A 53 -3.49 16.82 0.08
N LEU A 54 -3.31 15.61 -0.46
CA LEU A 54 -2.09 15.22 -1.18
C LEU A 54 -2.12 15.85 -2.56
N VAL A 55 -1.01 16.46 -2.96
CA VAL A 55 -0.83 17.05 -4.28
C VAL A 55 0.39 16.43 -4.95
N LEU A 56 0.19 15.93 -6.17
CA LEU A 56 1.23 15.43 -7.05
C LEU A 56 1.40 16.40 -8.23
N ARG A 57 2.63 16.83 -8.48
CA ARG A 57 2.99 17.71 -9.60
C ARG A 57 4.06 17.07 -10.46
N LEU A 58 3.82 17.02 -11.76
CA LEU A 58 4.78 16.57 -12.75
C LEU A 58 5.32 17.77 -13.51
N LYS A 59 6.64 17.80 -13.72
CA LYS A 59 7.29 18.86 -14.49
C LYS A 59 8.17 18.24 -15.57
N ASP A 60 8.10 18.82 -16.77
CA ASP A 60 8.90 18.42 -17.94
C ASP A 60 8.75 16.94 -18.34
N ALA A 61 7.59 16.35 -18.05
CA ALA A 61 7.28 14.96 -18.38
C ALA A 61 7.50 14.67 -19.87
N PRO A 62 8.12 13.53 -20.24
CA PRO A 62 8.40 13.19 -21.63
C PRO A 62 7.15 12.84 -22.45
N GLY A 63 6.03 12.52 -21.79
CA GLY A 63 4.73 12.22 -22.38
C GLY A 63 3.66 12.08 -21.29
N ASP A 64 2.46 11.68 -21.70
CA ASP A 64 1.33 11.48 -20.80
C ASP A 64 1.49 10.26 -19.88
N PHE A 65 0.94 10.35 -18.67
CA PHE A 65 0.80 9.21 -17.77
C PHE A 65 -0.68 8.84 -17.67
N ALA A 66 -1.08 7.72 -18.29
CA ALA A 66 -2.44 7.20 -18.23
C ALA A 66 -2.74 6.49 -16.91
N VAL A 67 -1.71 5.97 -16.23
CA VAL A 67 -1.82 5.35 -14.91
C VAL A 67 -1.12 6.26 -13.91
N VAL A 68 -1.91 6.79 -12.97
CA VAL A 68 -1.47 7.65 -11.88
C VAL A 68 -2.16 7.15 -10.63
N GLU A 69 -1.45 6.35 -9.85
CA GLU A 69 -1.95 5.75 -8.62
C GLU A 69 -1.24 6.38 -7.43
N ALA A 70 -1.94 6.57 -6.32
CA ALA A 70 -1.33 6.97 -5.07
C ALA A 70 -1.79 6.08 -3.93
N VAL A 71 -0.94 5.97 -2.92
CA VAL A 71 -1.19 5.21 -1.71
C VAL A 71 -0.78 6.03 -0.49
N ALA A 72 -1.50 5.84 0.61
CA ALA A 72 -1.10 6.27 1.93
C ALA A 72 -0.61 5.03 2.69
N GLN A 73 0.61 5.11 3.24
CA GLN A 73 1.22 4.03 4.00
C GLN A 73 1.06 4.27 5.50
N TYR A 74 0.76 3.18 6.19
CA TYR A 74 0.69 3.11 7.63
C TYR A 74 1.49 1.91 8.11
N ASP A 75 2.10 2.03 9.27
CA ASP A 75 2.83 0.94 9.90
C ASP A 75 2.43 0.84 11.37
N VAL A 76 2.40 -0.39 11.88
CA VAL A 76 2.35 -0.62 13.33
C VAL A 76 3.73 -0.28 13.91
N THR A 77 3.77 0.39 15.06
CA THR A 77 5.03 0.81 15.72
C THR A 77 5.39 -0.03 16.95
N ASN A 78 4.55 -1.00 17.29
CA ASN A 78 4.65 -1.83 18.49
C ASN A 78 4.33 -3.31 18.19
N GLU A 79 4.72 -3.80 17.01
CA GLU A 79 4.41 -5.13 16.50
C GLU A 79 4.91 -6.26 17.43
N ASP A 80 6.05 -6.07 18.07
CA ASP A 80 6.61 -7.01 19.06
C ASP A 80 5.62 -7.27 20.22
N GLN A 81 4.83 -6.26 20.59
CA GLN A 81 3.90 -6.33 21.71
C GLN A 81 2.49 -6.78 21.29
N CYS A 82 2.05 -6.49 20.06
CA CYS A 82 0.66 -6.66 19.65
C CYS A 82 0.45 -7.64 18.48
N GLY A 83 1.46 -7.83 17.62
CA GLY A 83 1.34 -8.49 16.32
C GLY A 83 1.43 -10.02 16.37
N HIS A 84 1.34 -10.66 15.21
CA HIS A 84 1.64 -12.09 15.09
C HIS A 84 3.15 -12.34 15.29
N ILE A 85 3.50 -13.35 16.08
CA ILE A 85 4.89 -13.81 16.27
C ILE A 85 5.13 -15.01 15.38
N GLU A 86 6.05 -14.86 14.45
CA GLU A 86 6.44 -15.92 13.52
C GLU A 86 7.09 -17.07 14.28
N PRO A 87 6.49 -18.28 14.32
CA PRO A 87 6.98 -19.36 15.17
C PRO A 87 8.40 -19.82 14.82
N ALA A 88 8.80 -19.68 13.56
CA ALA A 88 10.10 -20.11 13.07
C ALA A 88 11.25 -19.21 13.55
N THR A 89 11.00 -17.91 13.75
CA THR A 89 12.02 -16.92 14.10
C THR A 89 11.85 -16.37 15.51
N GLY A 90 10.64 -16.47 16.08
CA GLY A 90 10.28 -15.85 17.35
C GLY A 90 10.16 -14.32 17.27
N THR A 91 10.15 -13.74 16.07
CA THR A 91 10.06 -12.29 15.84
C THR A 91 8.65 -11.89 15.44
N ALA A 92 8.22 -10.68 15.77
CA ALA A 92 6.97 -10.17 15.21
C ALA A 92 7.09 -9.96 13.70
N ALA A 93 6.02 -10.28 12.99
CA ALA A 93 5.88 -9.90 11.59
C ALA A 93 5.63 -8.40 11.49
N ARG A 94 6.29 -7.72 10.53
CA ARG A 94 5.99 -6.32 10.23
C ARG A 94 4.56 -6.23 9.71
N ILE A 95 3.76 -5.34 10.29
CA ILE A 95 2.39 -5.10 9.85
C ILE A 95 2.34 -3.72 9.20
N THR A 96 2.04 -3.68 7.91
CA THR A 96 1.97 -2.47 7.10
C THR A 96 0.64 -2.43 6.36
N SER A 97 0.16 -1.23 6.03
CA SER A 97 -1.03 -1.06 5.21
C SER A 97 -0.77 0.02 4.18
N GLN A 98 -1.06 -0.27 2.92
CA GLN A 98 -1.09 0.70 1.84
C GLN A 98 -2.53 0.90 1.40
N GLU A 99 -3.11 2.03 1.77
CA GLU A 99 -4.48 2.38 1.40
C GLU A 99 -4.49 3.21 0.11
N PRO A 100 -5.31 2.87 -0.89
CA PRO A 100 -5.38 3.65 -2.12
C PRO A 100 -5.88 5.07 -1.84
N VAL A 101 -5.28 6.04 -2.52
CA VAL A 101 -5.68 7.44 -2.51
C VAL A 101 -6.26 7.76 -3.89
N GLU A 102 -7.54 8.09 -3.92
CA GLU A 102 -8.21 8.51 -5.15
C GLU A 102 -7.67 9.87 -5.60
N LEU A 103 -6.89 9.86 -6.69
CA LEU A 103 -6.37 11.07 -7.31
C LEU A 103 -7.30 11.56 -8.41
N ARG A 104 -7.59 12.87 -8.39
CA ARG A 104 -8.23 13.59 -9.49
C ARG A 104 -7.20 14.45 -10.22
N LYS A 105 -7.15 14.37 -11.56
CA LYS A 105 -6.40 15.33 -12.37
C LYS A 105 -7.11 16.69 -12.32
N VAL A 106 -6.42 17.72 -11.86
CA VAL A 106 -6.99 19.08 -11.70
C VAL A 106 -6.43 20.08 -12.70
N ALA A 107 -5.23 19.82 -13.22
CA ALA A 107 -4.60 20.54 -14.32
C ALA A 107 -3.64 19.60 -15.04
N ASP A 108 -3.01 20.07 -16.10
CA ASP A 108 -1.98 19.26 -16.75
C ASP A 108 -0.78 19.04 -15.81
N GLY A 109 -0.34 17.78 -15.71
CA GLY A 109 0.68 17.37 -14.74
C GLY A 109 0.30 17.53 -13.25
N GLU A 110 -0.94 17.86 -12.89
CA GLU A 110 -1.33 18.10 -11.50
C GLU A 110 -2.50 17.21 -11.06
N TYR A 111 -2.30 16.51 -9.95
CA TYR A 111 -3.26 15.60 -9.36
C TYR A 111 -3.44 15.89 -7.87
N ARG A 112 -4.66 15.72 -7.36
CA ARG A 112 -5.00 15.94 -5.95
C ARG A 112 -5.82 14.78 -5.41
N GLY A 113 -5.60 14.42 -4.16
CA GLY A 113 -6.37 13.40 -3.45
C GLY A 113 -6.43 13.68 -1.96
N THR A 114 -7.28 12.95 -1.24
CA THR A 114 -7.41 13.11 0.21
C THR A 114 -6.78 11.92 0.92
N VAL A 115 -5.85 12.20 1.82
CA VAL A 115 -5.24 11.24 2.73
C VAL A 115 -5.78 11.49 4.13
N TYR A 116 -6.15 10.42 4.83
CA TYR A 116 -6.50 10.49 6.25
C TYR A 116 -5.37 9.90 7.07
N ILE A 117 -4.62 10.69 7.84
CA ILE A 117 -3.48 10.15 8.60
C ILE A 117 -3.93 9.27 9.78
N ASP A 118 -5.22 9.28 10.13
CA ASP A 118 -5.88 8.43 11.12
C ASP A 118 -6.78 7.35 10.48
N ARG A 119 -6.41 6.87 9.28
CA ARG A 119 -7.19 5.89 8.50
C ARG A 119 -7.20 4.49 9.11
N MET A 120 -6.14 4.10 9.81
CA MET A 120 -6.06 2.80 10.47
C MET A 120 -6.68 2.85 11.86
N LEU A 121 -7.30 1.74 12.29
CA LEU A 121 -7.86 1.62 13.63
C LEU A 121 -6.82 1.01 14.58
N ASP A 122 -6.65 1.58 15.76
CA ASP A 122 -5.91 0.91 16.84
C ASP A 122 -6.83 -0.12 17.52
N GLU A 123 -6.45 -1.40 17.50
CA GLU A 123 -7.22 -2.49 18.10
C GLU A 123 -6.29 -3.65 18.50
N ASP A 124 -6.76 -4.55 19.37
CA ASP A 124 -6.08 -5.81 19.68
C ASP A 124 -6.49 -6.87 18.66
N TYR A 125 -5.68 -7.01 17.62
CA TYR A 125 -5.96 -7.91 16.48
C TYR A 125 -5.59 -9.38 16.76
N TYR A 126 -4.61 -9.62 17.62
CA TYR A 126 -4.02 -10.95 17.83
C TYR A 126 -4.17 -11.46 19.27
N GLY A 127 -4.90 -10.75 20.13
CA GLY A 127 -5.11 -11.09 21.54
C GLY A 127 -3.86 -10.88 22.42
N ARG A 128 -2.93 -10.04 21.97
CA ARG A 128 -1.65 -9.77 22.65
C ARG A 128 -1.56 -8.34 23.19
N GLY A 129 -2.53 -7.49 22.84
CA GLY A 129 -2.57 -6.07 23.17
C GLY A 129 -2.88 -5.21 21.95
N VAL A 130 -3.14 -3.93 22.19
CA VAL A 130 -3.50 -2.99 21.11
C VAL A 130 -2.32 -2.71 20.19
N CYS A 131 -2.50 -2.94 18.90
CA CYS A 131 -1.59 -2.45 17.86
C CYS A 131 -1.83 -0.97 17.62
N LYS A 132 -0.74 -0.20 17.68
CA LYS A 132 -0.72 1.25 17.46
C LYS A 132 -0.25 1.53 16.04
N TRP A 133 -1.12 2.13 15.26
CA TRP A 133 -0.84 2.52 13.89
C TRP A 133 -0.35 3.96 13.80
N GLU A 134 0.62 4.17 12.93
CA GLU A 134 1.04 5.51 12.52
C GLU A 134 1.02 5.62 11.00
N PHE A 135 0.60 6.78 10.50
CA PHE A 135 0.85 7.17 9.11
C PHE A 135 2.34 7.39 8.93
N THR A 136 2.95 6.69 7.97
CA THR A 136 4.39 6.75 7.71
C THR A 136 4.75 7.48 6.43
N GLY A 137 3.80 7.65 5.50
CA GLY A 137 3.99 8.53 4.35
C GLY A 137 3.00 8.26 3.23
N ALA A 138 3.16 8.95 2.11
CA ALA A 138 2.32 8.78 0.93
C ALA A 138 3.19 8.62 -0.32
N GLY A 139 2.77 7.74 -1.22
CA GLY A 139 3.46 7.45 -2.47
C GLY A 139 2.60 7.69 -3.70
N ALA A 140 3.26 7.92 -4.83
CA ALA A 140 2.65 7.94 -6.15
C ALA A 140 3.42 7.02 -7.10
N MET A 141 2.69 6.34 -7.98
CA MET A 141 3.21 5.47 -9.03
C MET A 141 2.63 5.90 -10.38
N LEU A 142 3.52 6.08 -11.34
CA LEU A 142 3.17 6.55 -12.69
C LEU A 142 3.58 5.51 -13.74
N LYS A 143 2.69 5.23 -14.69
CA LYS A 143 3.00 4.51 -15.94
C LYS A 143 2.43 5.23 -17.15
N ALA A 144 3.13 5.13 -18.27
CA ALA A 144 2.78 5.82 -19.50
C ALA A 144 1.39 5.40 -20.00
N THR A 145 1.17 4.11 -20.20
CA THR A 145 -0.10 3.57 -20.71
C THR A 145 -0.72 2.51 -19.80
N GLY A 146 0.09 1.94 -18.90
CA GLY A 146 -0.30 0.79 -18.08
C GLY A 146 0.13 -0.55 -18.68
N ALA A 147 0.72 -0.56 -19.89
CA ALA A 147 1.17 -1.77 -20.55
C ALA A 147 2.19 -2.57 -19.72
N GLU A 148 2.22 -3.88 -19.94
CA GLU A 148 3.13 -4.81 -19.27
C GLU A 148 4.60 -4.45 -19.57
N GLY A 149 5.43 -4.44 -18.53
CA GLY A 149 6.85 -4.16 -18.64
C GLY A 149 7.20 -2.69 -18.88
N GLU A 150 6.27 -1.75 -18.70
CA GLU A 150 6.58 -0.32 -18.64
C GLU A 150 7.30 0.05 -17.34
N THR A 151 8.10 1.12 -17.39
CA THR A 151 8.73 1.67 -16.19
C THR A 151 7.66 2.14 -15.20
N ARG A 152 7.83 1.81 -13.93
CA ARG A 152 7.04 2.33 -12.81
C ARG A 152 7.85 3.44 -12.16
N PHE A 153 7.42 4.69 -12.34
CA PHE A 153 8.06 5.82 -11.67
C PHE A 153 7.45 5.99 -10.28
N LEU A 154 8.28 5.89 -9.25
CA LEU A 154 7.86 5.82 -7.85
C LEU A 154 8.35 7.06 -7.11
N SER A 155 7.44 7.81 -6.51
CA SER A 155 7.73 8.91 -5.59
C SER A 155 7.12 8.61 -4.23
N PHE A 156 7.79 9.00 -3.15
CA PHE A 156 7.29 8.82 -1.79
C PHE A 156 7.68 10.02 -0.93
N ILE A 157 6.75 10.54 -0.15
CA ILE A 157 6.99 11.58 0.86
C ILE A 157 6.73 10.99 2.25
N GLU A 158 7.73 11.08 3.12
CA GLU A 158 7.66 10.59 4.50
C GLU A 158 6.65 11.40 5.33
N ALA A 159 6.13 10.83 6.40
CA ALA A 159 5.10 11.47 7.24
C ALA A 159 5.54 12.82 7.81
N ALA A 160 6.79 12.96 8.21
CA ALA A 160 7.29 14.21 8.80
C ALA A 160 7.24 15.40 7.82
N PRO A 161 7.84 15.34 6.61
CA PRO A 161 7.69 16.40 5.62
C PRO A 161 6.23 16.56 5.14
N PHE A 162 5.49 15.45 4.99
CA PHE A 162 4.07 15.48 4.59
C PHE A 162 3.22 16.33 5.54
N VAL A 163 3.29 16.07 6.84
CA VAL A 163 2.46 16.76 7.85
C VAL A 163 2.87 18.22 8.01
N LYS A 164 4.14 18.55 7.75
CA LYS A 164 4.64 19.94 7.78
C LYS A 164 4.27 20.75 6.53
N GLY A 165 3.78 20.09 5.48
CA GLY A 165 3.56 20.71 4.17
C GLY A 165 4.86 21.05 3.44
N GLU A 166 5.92 20.27 3.68
CA GLU A 166 7.14 20.32 2.89
C GLU A 166 6.92 19.58 1.55
N THR A 167 7.71 19.94 0.54
CA THR A 167 7.66 19.32 -0.78
C THR A 167 8.80 18.34 -0.94
N GLU A 168 8.49 17.09 -1.30
CA GLU A 168 9.48 16.08 -1.70
C GLU A 168 9.50 16.00 -3.22
N THR A 169 10.68 16.14 -3.85
CA THR A 169 10.81 16.10 -5.31
C THR A 169 11.80 15.04 -5.75
N ARG A 170 11.37 14.18 -6.67
CA ARG A 170 12.20 13.16 -7.32
C ARG A 170 12.37 13.48 -8.79
N HIS A 171 13.59 13.32 -9.27
CA HIS A 171 13.97 13.52 -10.67
C HIS A 171 14.24 12.18 -11.34
N TYR A 172 13.85 12.05 -12.60
CA TYR A 172 13.92 10.80 -13.37
C TYR A 172 14.47 11.08 -14.77
N PRO A 173 15.36 10.21 -15.30
CA PRO A 173 15.77 10.29 -16.70
C PRO A 173 14.58 10.14 -17.64
N ARG A 174 14.44 11.05 -18.59
CA ARG A 174 13.39 10.97 -19.63
C ARG A 174 13.56 9.76 -20.54
N SER A 175 14.79 9.23 -20.65
CA SER A 175 15.09 7.99 -21.38
C SER A 175 14.42 6.75 -20.79
N ASP A 176 14.01 6.79 -19.52
CA ASP A 176 13.39 5.65 -18.85
C ASP A 176 11.90 5.56 -19.20
N TYR A 177 11.34 6.57 -19.86
CA TYR A 177 9.96 6.61 -20.33
C TYR A 177 9.85 6.15 -21.80
N PRO A 178 8.81 5.37 -22.16
CA PRO A 178 7.85 4.74 -21.25
C PRO A 178 8.42 3.46 -20.61
N ARG A 179 9.54 2.94 -21.13
CA ARG A 179 10.17 1.70 -20.67
C ARG A 179 11.69 1.75 -20.83
N VAL A 180 12.38 1.01 -19.97
CA VAL A 180 13.77 0.56 -20.18
C VAL A 180 13.72 -0.83 -20.83
N ASN A 181 14.23 -0.96 -22.06
CA ASN A 181 14.02 -2.18 -22.87
C ASN A 181 14.62 -3.44 -22.24
N GLU A 182 15.73 -3.29 -21.52
CA GLU A 182 16.48 -4.39 -20.92
C GLU A 182 15.92 -4.82 -19.56
N ILE A 183 15.02 -4.02 -18.97
CA ILE A 183 14.51 -4.22 -17.61
C ILE A 183 12.97 -4.07 -17.62
N PRO A 184 12.22 -5.16 -17.83
CA PRO A 184 10.77 -5.13 -17.72
C PRO A 184 10.35 -4.72 -16.30
N ASP A 185 9.30 -3.91 -16.21
CA ASP A 185 8.70 -3.41 -14.96
C ASP A 185 9.71 -2.67 -14.06
N TYR A 186 10.69 -2.00 -14.69
CA TYR A 186 11.73 -1.23 -14.01
C TYR A 186 11.11 -0.26 -12.99
N GLY A 187 11.46 -0.43 -11.72
CA GLY A 187 11.05 0.47 -10.65
C GLY A 187 12.01 1.66 -10.54
N ALA A 188 11.65 2.78 -11.14
CA ALA A 188 12.45 3.99 -11.07
C ALA A 188 12.06 4.80 -9.81
N SER A 189 12.94 4.84 -8.81
CA SER A 189 12.75 5.68 -7.60
C SER A 189 13.28 7.12 -7.77
N GLY A 190 13.94 7.41 -8.89
CA GLY A 190 14.52 8.73 -9.18
C GLY A 190 15.65 9.13 -8.21
N GLN A 191 16.03 10.41 -8.24
CA GLN A 191 16.97 11.01 -7.28
C GLN A 191 16.42 12.36 -6.80
N GLU A 192 16.62 12.68 -5.53
CA GLU A 192 16.31 14.01 -4.99
C GLU A 192 17.24 15.07 -5.61
N ASP A 193 18.55 14.81 -5.58
CA ASP A 193 19.57 15.67 -6.15
C ASP A 193 19.85 15.28 -7.62
N PRO A 194 19.48 16.10 -8.61
CA PRO A 194 19.67 15.80 -10.02
C PRO A 194 21.15 15.72 -10.41
N THR A 195 22.07 16.31 -9.64
CA THR A 195 23.52 16.25 -9.91
C THR A 195 24.11 14.86 -9.70
N LYS A 196 23.39 13.96 -9.02
CA LYS A 196 23.77 12.55 -8.83
C LYS A 196 23.62 11.72 -10.11
N PHE A 197 22.91 12.22 -11.11
CA PHE A 197 22.87 11.57 -12.42
C PHE A 197 24.15 11.82 -13.20
N ARG A 198 24.44 10.91 -14.13
CA ARG A 198 25.53 11.10 -15.11
C ARG A 198 25.32 12.41 -15.88
N PRO A 199 26.36 13.21 -16.18
CA PRO A 199 26.22 14.53 -16.79
C PRO A 199 25.33 14.60 -18.04
N GLU A 200 25.36 13.57 -18.88
CA GLU A 200 24.55 13.43 -20.08
C GLU A 200 23.04 13.33 -19.82
N LEU A 201 22.63 12.89 -18.62
CA LEU A 201 21.23 12.78 -18.23
C LEU A 201 20.71 14.02 -17.50
N GLN A 202 21.58 14.84 -16.90
CA GLN A 202 21.18 15.95 -16.01
C GLN A 202 20.29 16.99 -16.71
N ASN A 203 20.45 17.19 -18.02
CA ASN A 203 19.64 18.10 -18.83
C ASN A 203 18.42 17.43 -19.49
N ALA A 204 18.19 16.15 -19.24
CA ALA A 204 17.15 15.33 -19.83
C ALA A 204 16.34 14.61 -18.73
N LEU A 205 16.03 15.34 -17.65
CA LEU A 205 15.22 14.86 -16.54
C LEU A 205 13.80 15.40 -16.63
N PHE A 206 12.86 14.65 -16.05
CA PHE A 206 11.57 15.17 -15.61
C PHE A 206 11.45 14.97 -14.10
N SER A 207 10.52 15.64 -13.44
CA SER A 207 10.34 15.49 -11.99
C SER A 207 8.90 15.22 -11.59
N ALA A 208 8.75 14.55 -10.45
CA ALA A 208 7.50 14.42 -9.72
C ALA A 208 7.71 14.97 -8.31
N SER A 209 6.80 15.85 -7.88
CA SER A 209 6.81 16.48 -6.56
C SER A 209 5.55 16.09 -5.81
N LEU A 210 5.71 15.68 -4.54
CA LEU A 210 4.64 15.42 -3.60
C LEU A 210 4.66 16.47 -2.49
N GLU A 211 3.51 17.01 -2.17
CA GLU A 211 3.29 17.92 -1.03
C GLU A 211 1.91 17.63 -0.43
N ALA A 212 1.68 18.07 0.81
CA ALA A 212 0.37 17.93 1.43
C ALA A 212 0.00 19.14 2.27
N ASN A 213 -1.30 19.41 2.37
CA ASN A 213 -1.83 20.49 3.22
C ASN A 213 -2.95 19.96 4.09
N GLU A 214 -2.95 20.32 5.37
CA GLU A 214 -4.04 19.96 6.27
C GLU A 214 -5.36 20.57 5.76
N VAL A 215 -6.40 19.73 5.64
CA VAL A 215 -7.74 20.19 5.27
C VAL A 215 -8.44 20.66 6.53
N ARG A 216 -8.45 21.97 6.75
CA ARG A 216 -9.22 22.57 7.86
C ARG A 216 -10.71 22.44 7.56
N GLN A 217 -11.42 21.76 8.45
CA GLN A 217 -12.90 21.68 8.47
C GLN A 217 -13.50 22.90 9.16
#